data_AF-A0A8T5KV02-F1
#
_entry.id   AF-A0A8T5KV02-F1
#
_cell.length_a   1.000
_cell.length_b   1.000
_cell.length_c   1.000
_cell.angle_alpha   90.00
_cell.angle_beta   90.00
_cell.angle_gamma   90.00
#
_symmetry.space_group_name_H-M   'P 1'
#
loop_
_entity.id
_entity.type
_entity.pdbx_description
1 polymer ?
#
loop_
_entity_poly.entity_id
_entity_poly.type
_entity_poly.pdbx_seq_one_letter_code
_entity_poly.pdbx_strand_id
1 'polypeptide(L)'
;VQGDTYVTNSYLEVYDGITRCAKGGDGELWFLNKYGAQIYLCVEKTVPDDSSKVLLDSVITQPCPNGYTITSDIVEIQEGVVIMHCVARLGTTEVWDDSAGQHGCEITEAEDNGNFNNANLLSAEDCLSKQQGMKIQGELSSFEDVDIFKMDGQWLPGDVIVIESPNSILNMRVALFDEKGELLGLYFPGRVLDIIFSHRIFYQLRTRHESLYLALANHGSTNSQGEYSVKIKKSPGEEIVPSSQRVFLNFEGTTEKFMISKKVIDGVLKLEDSWLNSAYPERIEEIKRKIKDVVVENYRNFNVEVYTIEDGLPEEPYSTVYFGGDEKALLGYANSVDTYNQNHADKAIVFVESFELYHSSGLGTINEDKIARFIGNVASHELGHLLGLFHVSDCADIMDTTCSASAGMSDQEFKTSEIHSSSFKVGKQNSPNLLEYATGRSA
;
A
#
# COMPACT_ATOMS: atom_id res chain seq x y z
N VAL A 1 11.85 -8.39 31.21
CA VAL A 1 11.50 -8.73 29.82
C VAL A 1 10.04 -8.36 29.64
N GLN A 2 9.80 -7.14 29.18
CA GLN A 2 8.48 -6.57 28.94
C GLN A 2 8.39 -6.55 27.41
N GLY A 3 7.52 -7.38 26.84
CA GLY A 3 7.30 -7.37 25.39
C GLY A 3 6.55 -6.10 25.03
N ASP A 4 6.97 -5.44 23.95
CA ASP A 4 6.30 -4.22 23.50
C ASP A 4 4.90 -4.55 22.97
N THR A 5 3.92 -3.94 23.62
CA THR A 5 2.49 -4.07 23.34
C THR A 5 2.09 -3.06 22.26
N TYR A 6 1.61 -3.53 21.10
CA TYR A 6 1.04 -2.63 20.08
C TYR A 6 -0.45 -2.40 20.33
N VAL A 7 -0.88 -1.13 20.28
CA VAL A 7 -2.28 -0.70 20.40
C VAL A 7 -2.76 -0.18 19.04
N THR A 8 -3.89 -0.69 18.55
CA THR A 8 -4.57 -0.17 17.35
C THR A 8 -5.91 0.43 17.74
N ASN A 9 -6.11 1.72 17.46
CA ASN A 9 -7.40 2.39 17.69
C ASN A 9 -8.35 2.16 16.52
N SER A 10 -9.49 1.51 16.77
CA SER A 10 -10.62 1.38 15.84
C SER A 10 -11.92 1.77 16.55
N TYR A 11 -12.82 2.48 15.86
CA TYR A 11 -14.14 2.87 16.38
C TYR A 11 -15.16 1.73 16.16
N LEU A 12 -16.11 1.57 17.11
CA LEU A 12 -17.09 0.49 17.13
C LEU A 12 -18.51 1.04 16.90
N GLU A 13 -19.22 0.54 15.88
CA GLU A 13 -20.68 0.64 15.77
C GLU A 13 -21.28 -0.77 15.82
N VAL A 14 -22.25 -1.01 16.71
CA VAL A 14 -22.95 -2.30 16.84
C VAL A 14 -24.32 -2.18 16.19
N TYR A 15 -24.61 -3.05 15.21
CA TYR A 15 -25.93 -3.17 14.60
C TYR A 15 -26.67 -4.36 15.20
N ASP A 16 -27.96 -4.17 15.49
CA ASP A 16 -28.83 -5.17 16.09
C ASP A 16 -29.35 -6.15 15.01
N GLY A 17 -29.01 -7.45 15.10
CA GLY A 17 -29.72 -8.50 14.35
C GLY A 17 -28.94 -9.46 13.43
N ILE A 18 -27.75 -9.97 13.80
CA ILE A 18 -27.03 -11.00 13.01
C ILE A 18 -26.89 -12.32 13.79
N THR A 19 -27.10 -13.47 13.13
CA THR A 19 -27.24 -14.80 13.76
C THR A 19 -26.08 -15.77 13.46
N ARG A 20 -25.56 -16.37 14.54
CA ARG A 20 -24.84 -17.65 14.76
C ARG A 20 -23.38 -17.84 14.31
N CYS A 21 -22.50 -17.77 15.31
CA CYS A 21 -21.16 -18.37 15.34
C CYS A 21 -21.17 -19.90 15.30
N ALA A 22 -20.18 -20.51 14.63
CA ALA A 22 -20.04 -21.96 14.47
C ALA A 22 -19.88 -22.77 15.78
N LYS A 23 -19.65 -22.09 16.92
CA LYS A 23 -19.53 -22.69 18.26
C LYS A 23 -20.59 -22.20 19.28
N GLY A 24 -21.69 -21.59 18.85
CA GLY A 24 -22.82 -21.27 19.75
C GLY A 24 -22.87 -19.86 20.34
N GLY A 25 -22.12 -18.89 19.78
CA GLY A 25 -22.24 -17.48 20.15
C GLY A 25 -23.49 -16.79 19.56
N ASP A 26 -23.98 -15.77 20.28
CA ASP A 26 -25.25 -15.06 20.01
C ASP A 26 -25.09 -13.79 19.14
N GLY A 27 -23.86 -13.42 18.76
CA GLY A 27 -23.58 -12.31 17.86
C GLY A 27 -22.20 -12.39 17.20
N GLU A 28 -22.13 -11.89 15.97
CA GLU A 28 -20.90 -11.73 15.20
C GLU A 28 -20.62 -10.23 15.06
N LEU A 29 -19.44 -9.80 15.49
CA LEU A 29 -18.93 -8.45 15.29
C LEU A 29 -17.81 -8.52 14.25
N TRP A 30 -17.68 -7.52 13.41
CA TRP A 30 -16.52 -7.40 12.53
C TRP A 30 -15.97 -5.98 12.56
N PHE A 31 -14.65 -5.85 12.40
CA PHE A 31 -13.98 -4.57 12.26
C PHE A 31 -12.80 -4.67 11.30
N LEU A 32 -12.40 -3.55 10.73
CA LEU A 32 -11.25 -3.46 9.84
C LEU A 32 -10.03 -3.04 10.66
N ASN A 33 -8.91 -3.75 10.51
CA ASN A 33 -7.65 -3.31 11.10
C ASN A 33 -7.03 -2.16 10.28
N LYS A 34 -5.92 -1.59 10.75
CA LYS A 34 -5.22 -0.48 10.06
C LYS A 34 -4.68 -0.84 8.66
N TYR A 35 -4.71 -2.12 8.29
CA TYR A 35 -4.31 -2.66 7.01
C TYR A 35 -5.52 -3.10 6.16
N GLY A 36 -6.75 -2.78 6.57
CA GLY A 36 -7.95 -3.11 5.81
C GLY A 36 -8.40 -4.58 5.89
N ALA A 37 -7.77 -5.42 6.72
CA ALA A 37 -8.23 -6.79 6.93
C ALA A 37 -9.46 -6.82 7.85
N GLN A 38 -10.50 -7.54 7.44
CA GLN A 38 -11.69 -7.80 8.27
C GLN A 38 -11.33 -8.80 9.37
N ILE A 39 -11.57 -8.42 10.62
CA ILE A 39 -11.43 -9.25 11.81
C ILE A 39 -12.83 -9.57 12.32
N TYR A 40 -13.15 -10.85 12.46
CA TYR A 40 -14.43 -11.32 13.01
C TYR A 40 -14.27 -11.73 14.48
N LEU A 41 -15.15 -11.21 15.33
CA LEU A 41 -15.28 -11.53 16.75
C LEU A 41 -16.61 -12.24 16.99
N CYS A 42 -16.53 -13.45 17.53
CA CYS A 42 -17.68 -14.17 18.04
C CYS A 42 -17.82 -13.90 19.54
N VAL A 43 -18.97 -13.32 19.92
CA VAL A 43 -19.23 -12.97 21.32
C VAL A 43 -20.33 -13.87 21.88
N GLU A 44 -20.04 -14.56 22.99
CA GLU A 44 -21.02 -15.38 23.69
C GLU A 44 -21.77 -14.51 24.70
N LYS A 45 -23.11 -14.43 24.58
CA LYS A 45 -23.93 -13.54 25.41
C LYS A 45 -24.21 -14.20 26.77
N THR A 46 -23.28 -14.10 27.72
CA THR A 46 -23.68 -14.20 29.13
C THR A 46 -24.06 -12.82 29.63
N VAL A 47 -25.36 -12.57 29.76
CA VAL A 47 -25.88 -11.36 30.43
C VAL A 47 -25.50 -11.43 31.91
N PRO A 48 -24.69 -10.47 32.38
CA PRO A 48 -25.16 -9.56 33.43
C PRO A 48 -25.04 -8.11 32.97
N ASP A 49 -25.70 -7.19 33.70
CA ASP A 49 -25.81 -5.72 33.49
C ASP A 49 -24.47 -4.93 33.43
N ASP A 50 -23.36 -5.59 33.15
CA ASP A 50 -22.02 -5.02 33.14
C ASP A 50 -21.30 -5.42 31.85
N SER A 51 -21.33 -4.51 30.87
CA SER A 51 -20.68 -4.69 29.55
C SER A 51 -19.17 -4.94 29.64
N SER A 52 -18.55 -4.68 30.79
CA SER A 52 -17.13 -4.96 31.03
C SER A 52 -16.80 -6.46 31.18
N LYS A 53 -17.80 -7.33 31.42
CA LYS A 53 -17.58 -8.78 31.64
C LYS A 53 -17.79 -9.67 30.42
N VAL A 54 -18.43 -9.18 29.36
CA VAL A 54 -18.85 -9.99 28.20
C VAL A 54 -17.67 -10.45 27.33
N LEU A 55 -16.51 -9.79 27.42
CA LEU A 55 -15.37 -10.02 26.51
C LEU A 55 -14.23 -10.86 27.11
N LEU A 56 -14.31 -11.26 28.39
CA LEU A 56 -13.32 -12.14 29.02
C LEU A 56 -13.41 -13.61 28.54
N ASP A 57 -14.56 -14.03 28.01
CA ASP A 57 -14.81 -15.39 27.50
C ASP A 57 -14.88 -15.46 25.96
N SER A 58 -14.48 -14.39 25.26
CA SER A 58 -14.54 -14.33 23.79
C SER A 58 -13.37 -15.09 23.14
N VAL A 59 -13.67 -16.05 22.26
CA VAL A 59 -12.67 -16.80 21.49
C VAL A 59 -12.45 -16.12 20.15
N ILE A 60 -11.26 -15.58 19.92
CA ILE A 60 -10.84 -15.09 18.60
C ILE A 60 -10.61 -16.30 17.69
N THR A 61 -11.42 -16.45 16.64
CA THR A 61 -11.35 -17.61 15.74
C THR A 61 -10.54 -17.36 14.47
N GLN A 62 -10.14 -16.11 14.20
CA GLN A 62 -9.29 -15.80 13.05
C GLN A 62 -7.83 -15.56 13.44
N PRO A 63 -6.87 -16.03 12.64
CA PRO A 63 -5.45 -15.75 12.84
C PRO A 63 -5.18 -14.25 12.65
N CYS A 64 -4.16 -13.72 13.32
CA CYS A 64 -3.63 -12.41 12.98
C CYS A 64 -3.27 -12.37 11.47
N PRO A 65 -3.32 -11.18 10.85
CA PRO A 65 -2.93 -10.99 9.45
C PRO A 65 -1.53 -11.56 9.17
N ASN A 66 -1.32 -12.00 7.93
CA ASN A 66 -0.14 -12.74 7.45
C ASN A 66 1.18 -12.32 8.12
N GLY A 67 1.87 -13.31 8.69
CA GLY A 67 3.14 -13.10 9.37
C GLY A 67 3.01 -12.59 10.80
N TYR A 68 1.84 -12.72 11.46
CA TYR A 68 1.60 -12.42 12.89
C TYR A 68 0.95 -13.60 13.63
N THR A 69 1.22 -13.74 14.93
CA THR A 69 0.62 -14.66 15.89
C THR A 69 0.04 -13.88 17.06
N ILE A 70 -1.12 -14.31 17.55
CA ILE A 70 -1.74 -13.77 18.77
C ILE A 70 -0.83 -14.13 19.95
N THR A 71 -0.41 -13.14 20.75
CA THR A 71 0.52 -13.37 21.89
C THR A 71 -0.14 -13.43 23.24
N SER A 72 -1.41 -13.08 23.33
CA SER A 72 -2.21 -13.24 24.54
C SER A 72 -3.66 -13.54 24.17
N ASP A 73 -4.29 -14.42 24.94
CA ASP A 73 -5.74 -14.69 24.87
C ASP A 73 -6.56 -13.49 25.39
N ILE A 74 -5.91 -12.40 25.79
CA ILE A 74 -6.52 -11.23 26.41
C ILE A 74 -6.73 -10.15 25.35
N VAL A 75 -7.99 -9.84 25.14
CA VAL A 75 -8.45 -8.63 24.46
C VAL A 75 -8.55 -7.52 25.51
N GLU A 76 -7.79 -6.43 25.35
CA GLU A 76 -7.88 -5.29 26.26
C GLU A 76 -8.95 -4.31 25.76
N ILE A 77 -9.81 -3.82 26.66
CA ILE A 77 -10.77 -2.77 26.35
C ILE A 77 -10.38 -1.51 27.10
N GLN A 78 -9.98 -0.47 26.37
CA GLN A 78 -9.76 0.86 26.92
C GLN A 78 -10.76 1.82 26.29
N GLU A 79 -11.59 2.47 27.12
CA GLU A 79 -12.52 3.52 26.68
C GLU A 79 -13.48 3.10 25.53
N GLY A 80 -13.86 1.82 25.48
CA GLY A 80 -14.74 1.27 24.44
C GLY A 80 -14.02 0.82 23.16
N VAL A 81 -12.68 0.90 23.13
CA VAL A 81 -11.84 0.38 22.04
C VAL A 81 -11.36 -1.02 22.39
N VAL A 82 -11.56 -1.96 21.45
CA VAL A 82 -11.06 -3.33 21.53
C VAL A 82 -9.63 -3.37 20.99
N ILE A 83 -8.68 -3.73 21.84
CA ILE A 83 -7.24 -3.83 21.51
C ILE A 83 -6.88 -5.31 21.37
N MET A 84 -6.41 -5.70 20.19
CA MET A 84 -5.90 -7.03 19.90
C MET A 84 -4.39 -7.00 19.74
N HIS A 85 -3.68 -7.83 20.51
CA HIS A 85 -2.22 -7.94 20.45
C HIS A 85 -1.79 -9.01 19.45
N CYS A 86 -1.48 -8.57 18.22
CA CYS A 86 -0.83 -9.38 17.21
C CYS A 86 0.68 -9.09 17.19
N VAL A 87 1.51 -10.13 17.28
CA VAL A 87 2.97 -10.00 17.15
C VAL A 87 3.43 -10.74 15.92
N ALA A 88 4.33 -10.14 15.14
CA ALA A 88 4.79 -10.76 13.91
C ALA A 88 5.37 -12.16 14.19
N ARG A 89 4.86 -13.20 13.52
CA ARG A 89 5.44 -14.53 13.34
C ARG A 89 6.66 -14.43 12.44
N LEU A 90 7.57 -13.53 12.78
CA LEU A 90 8.93 -13.51 12.28
C LEU A 90 9.73 -14.41 13.21
N GLY A 91 10.59 -15.27 12.65
CA GLY A 91 11.52 -16.06 13.43
C GLY A 91 12.24 -15.15 14.43
N THR A 92 11.93 -15.32 15.72
CA THR A 92 12.40 -14.53 16.86
C THR A 92 12.30 -13.00 16.66
N THR A 93 11.41 -12.36 17.42
CA THR A 93 11.52 -10.94 17.77
C THR A 93 12.81 -10.71 18.54
N GLU A 94 13.96 -10.71 17.87
CA GLU A 94 15.13 -10.00 18.36
C GLU A 94 14.78 -8.51 18.29
N VAL A 95 14.18 -8.03 19.38
CA VAL A 95 14.23 -6.61 19.72
C VAL A 95 15.72 -6.26 19.72
N TRP A 96 16.10 -5.22 18.99
CA TRP A 96 17.46 -4.71 19.03
C TRP A 96 17.83 -4.42 20.47
N ASP A 97 18.74 -5.23 21.04
CA ASP A 97 19.24 -5.00 22.38
C ASP A 97 20.28 -3.89 22.34
N ASP A 98 19.80 -2.64 22.37
CA ASP A 98 20.65 -1.45 22.46
C ASP A 98 21.46 -1.41 23.76
N SER A 99 21.12 -2.22 24.76
CA SER A 99 21.82 -2.22 26.05
C SER A 99 23.24 -2.79 25.95
N ALA A 100 23.55 -3.53 24.90
CA ALA A 100 24.89 -4.09 24.68
C ALA A 100 25.87 -3.10 24.03
N GLY A 101 25.42 -1.97 23.47
CA GLY A 101 26.28 -1.02 22.75
C GLY A 101 27.07 -1.64 21.59
N GLN A 102 26.71 -2.84 21.14
CA GLN A 102 27.37 -3.58 20.07
C GLN A 102 26.61 -3.42 18.76
N HIS A 103 26.56 -2.21 18.22
CA HIS A 103 26.34 -2.06 16.78
C HIS A 103 27.63 -2.45 16.08
N GLY A 104 27.55 -3.30 15.06
CA GLY A 104 28.73 -3.74 14.32
C GLY A 104 29.46 -2.58 13.67
N CYS A 105 28.69 -1.59 13.21
CA CYS A 105 29.17 -0.35 12.62
C CYS A 105 28.22 0.83 12.89
N GLU A 106 28.79 1.99 13.15
CA GLU A 106 28.11 3.29 13.18
C GLU A 106 28.73 4.19 12.11
N ILE A 107 27.89 4.79 11.29
CA ILE A 107 28.28 5.64 10.18
C ILE A 107 27.56 6.97 10.33
N THR A 108 28.31 8.06 10.24
CA THR A 108 27.76 9.40 10.10
C THR A 108 27.74 9.75 8.62
N GLU A 109 26.65 10.34 8.16
CA GLU A 109 26.55 10.85 6.80
C GLU A 109 27.69 11.83 6.47
N ALA A 110 27.96 12.01 5.17
CA ALA A 110 28.91 12.99 4.69
C ALA A 110 28.38 13.69 3.44
N GLU A 111 28.12 14.98 3.55
CA GLU A 111 27.57 15.80 2.46
C GLU A 111 28.62 16.18 1.41
N ASP A 112 28.25 16.41 0.14
CA ASP A 112 26.92 16.29 -0.49
C ASP A 112 26.66 14.82 -0.90
N ASN A 113 25.54 14.23 -0.49
CA ASN A 113 25.15 12.83 -0.79
C ASN A 113 23.77 12.68 -1.47
N GLY A 114 23.22 13.76 -2.05
CA GLY A 114 21.82 13.79 -2.53
C GLY A 114 21.52 13.13 -3.87
N ASN A 115 22.47 12.41 -4.47
CA ASN A 115 22.26 11.65 -5.70
C ASN A 115 23.05 10.33 -5.72
N PHE A 116 22.70 9.43 -6.64
CA PHE A 116 23.30 8.10 -6.69
C PHE A 116 24.82 8.10 -6.95
N ASN A 117 25.39 9.17 -7.52
CA ASN A 117 26.82 9.28 -7.83
C ASN A 117 27.66 9.74 -6.63
N ASN A 118 27.07 10.46 -5.68
CA ASN A 118 27.73 10.95 -4.46
C ASN A 118 27.24 10.25 -3.18
N ALA A 119 26.42 9.20 -3.33
CA ALA A 119 25.92 8.40 -2.22
C ALA A 119 27.05 7.97 -1.27
N ASN A 120 26.80 8.09 0.04
CA ASN A 120 27.74 7.64 1.06
C ASN A 120 27.90 6.12 1.00
N LEU A 121 29.15 5.66 0.88
CA LEU A 121 29.43 4.23 0.80
C LEU A 121 29.34 3.57 2.17
N LEU A 122 28.44 2.60 2.27
CA LEU A 122 28.31 1.69 3.39
C LEU A 122 29.00 0.38 3.00
N SER A 123 30.15 0.09 3.60
CA SER A 123 30.78 -1.23 3.47
C SER A 123 29.91 -2.27 4.19
N ALA A 124 28.95 -2.84 3.48
CA ALA A 124 27.90 -3.65 4.08
C ALA A 124 28.39 -5.06 4.44
N GLU A 125 29.45 -5.55 3.79
CA GLU A 125 30.00 -6.88 4.01
C GLU A 125 30.48 -7.11 5.45
N ASP A 126 31.08 -6.10 6.10
CA ASP A 126 31.55 -6.25 7.48
C ASP A 126 30.49 -5.99 8.55
N CYS A 127 29.49 -5.17 8.20
CA CYS A 127 28.52 -4.61 9.15
C CYS A 127 27.17 -5.33 9.13
N LEU A 128 26.63 -5.61 7.94
CA LEU A 128 25.31 -6.25 7.80
C LEU A 128 25.39 -7.78 7.92
N SER A 129 26.52 -8.39 7.59
CA SER A 129 26.68 -9.85 7.64
C SER A 129 26.79 -10.42 9.07
N LYS A 130 27.25 -9.62 10.04
CA LYS A 130 27.52 -10.06 11.43
C LYS A 130 26.30 -10.06 12.35
N GLN A 131 25.08 -10.02 11.81
CA GLN A 131 23.79 -9.95 12.54
C GLN A 131 23.57 -8.73 13.46
N GLN A 132 24.64 -7.99 13.80
CA GLN A 132 24.61 -6.78 14.63
C GLN A 132 24.03 -5.56 13.90
N GLY A 133 23.82 -5.67 12.59
CA GLY A 133 23.32 -4.60 11.73
C GLY A 133 24.19 -3.34 11.75
N MET A 134 23.64 -2.26 11.22
CA MET A 134 24.32 -0.98 11.01
C MET A 134 23.48 0.15 11.57
N LYS A 135 24.12 1.16 12.15
CA LYS A 135 23.50 2.42 12.53
C LYS A 135 24.04 3.55 11.65
N ILE A 136 23.14 4.34 11.10
CA ILE A 136 23.41 5.54 10.30
C ILE A 136 22.90 6.74 11.09
N GLN A 137 23.70 7.80 11.16
CA GLN A 137 23.33 9.08 11.76
C GLN A 137 23.51 10.20 10.74
N GLY A 138 22.62 11.18 10.78
CA GLY A 138 22.63 12.28 9.84
C GLY A 138 21.62 13.38 10.18
N GLU A 139 21.46 14.35 9.30
CA GLU A 139 20.56 15.49 9.41
C GLU A 139 19.94 15.83 8.05
N LEU A 140 18.61 15.76 7.97
CA LEU A 140 17.89 16.34 6.82
C LEU A 140 17.81 17.86 7.02
N SER A 141 18.71 18.59 6.40
CA SER A 141 18.91 20.03 6.58
C SER A 141 17.84 20.90 5.91
N SER A 142 17.14 20.36 4.89
CA SER A 142 16.14 21.11 4.13
C SER A 142 14.95 20.26 3.66
N PHE A 143 13.92 20.91 3.12
CA PHE A 143 12.80 20.21 2.48
C PHE A 143 13.18 19.55 1.17
N GLU A 144 14.26 19.98 0.52
CA GLU A 144 14.78 19.39 -0.72
C GLU A 144 15.84 18.34 -0.45
N ASP A 145 16.31 18.25 0.80
CA ASP A 145 17.39 17.35 1.20
C ASP A 145 17.05 15.87 1.04
N VAL A 146 18.01 15.12 0.52
CA VAL A 146 17.95 13.68 0.32
C VAL A 146 19.30 13.12 0.72
N ASP A 147 19.33 12.16 1.62
CA ASP A 147 20.55 11.44 1.95
C ASP A 147 20.55 10.08 1.26
N ILE A 148 21.54 9.81 0.42
CA ILE A 148 21.65 8.52 -0.26
C ILE A 148 22.86 7.75 0.26
N PHE A 149 22.62 6.49 0.61
CA PHE A 149 23.62 5.55 1.08
C PHE A 149 23.69 4.34 0.16
N LYS A 150 24.88 4.03 -0.34
CA LYS A 150 25.13 2.84 -1.16
C LYS A 150 25.57 1.68 -0.27
N MET A 151 24.81 0.60 -0.24
CA MET A 151 25.10 -0.61 0.51
C MET A 151 25.68 -1.69 -0.42
N ASP A 152 27.01 -1.78 -0.46
CA ASP A 152 27.72 -2.77 -1.27
C ASP A 152 27.70 -4.16 -0.60
N GLY A 153 27.41 -5.19 -1.39
CA GLY A 153 27.42 -6.57 -0.93
C GLY A 153 26.49 -7.46 -1.74
N GLN A 154 26.59 -8.77 -1.55
CA GLN A 154 25.67 -9.70 -2.22
C GLN A 154 24.30 -9.66 -1.55
N TRP A 155 23.28 -9.28 -2.31
CA TRP A 155 21.88 -9.27 -1.92
C TRP A 155 21.16 -10.33 -2.73
N LEU A 156 20.64 -11.36 -2.06
CA LEU A 156 20.04 -12.53 -2.70
C LEU A 156 18.51 -12.41 -2.68
N PRO A 157 17.81 -13.02 -3.65
CA PRO A 157 16.37 -13.21 -3.56
C PRO A 157 15.99 -13.86 -2.22
N GLY A 158 14.93 -13.36 -1.60
CA GLY A 158 14.46 -13.79 -0.29
C GLY A 158 15.11 -13.07 0.89
N ASP A 159 16.27 -12.42 0.73
CA ASP A 159 16.86 -11.61 1.80
C ASP A 159 15.88 -10.53 2.27
N VAL A 160 15.78 -10.37 3.58
CA VAL A 160 14.93 -9.39 4.26
C VAL A 160 15.79 -8.26 4.81
N ILE A 161 15.37 -7.04 4.51
CA ILE A 161 15.96 -5.80 4.96
C ILE A 161 14.99 -5.19 5.96
N VAL A 162 15.49 -4.95 7.16
CA VAL A 162 14.76 -4.26 8.22
C VAL A 162 15.39 -2.91 8.43
N ILE A 163 14.62 -1.84 8.24
CA ILE A 163 15.07 -0.47 8.47
C ILE A 163 14.26 0.10 9.63
N GLU A 164 14.93 0.58 10.67
CA GLU A 164 14.32 1.12 11.87
C GLU A 164 14.79 2.55 12.11
N SER A 165 13.87 3.49 12.31
CA SER A 165 14.21 4.85 12.73
C SER A 165 13.73 5.08 14.17
N PRO A 166 14.52 4.68 15.19
CA PRO A 166 14.14 4.86 16.58
C PRO A 166 14.13 6.35 16.95
N ASN A 167 13.05 6.79 17.60
CA ASN A 167 12.94 8.10 18.27
C ASN A 167 13.18 9.33 17.38
N SER A 168 13.03 9.20 16.06
CA SER A 168 13.07 10.38 15.20
C SER A 168 11.73 11.10 15.23
N ILE A 169 11.74 12.36 15.64
CA ILE A 169 10.57 13.25 15.48
C ILE A 169 10.33 13.60 14.00
N LEU A 170 11.21 13.18 13.09
CA LEU A 170 11.10 13.47 11.69
C LEU A 170 10.06 12.57 11.03
N ASN A 171 9.17 13.22 10.29
CA ASN A 171 8.37 12.55 9.29
C ASN A 171 9.26 12.27 8.06
N MET A 172 9.98 11.16 8.08
CA MET A 172 10.95 10.77 7.05
C MET A 172 10.37 9.71 6.11
N ARG A 173 10.58 9.90 4.80
CA ARG A 173 10.39 8.88 3.76
C ARG A 173 11.65 8.08 3.60
N VAL A 174 11.47 6.79 3.35
CA VAL A 174 12.58 5.87 3.14
C VAL A 174 12.32 5.09 1.87
N ALA A 175 13.25 5.14 0.93
CA ALA A 175 13.19 4.41 -0.31
C ALA A 175 14.40 3.48 -0.45
N LEU A 176 14.18 2.33 -1.06
CA LEU A 176 15.22 1.39 -1.44
C LEU A 176 15.25 1.33 -2.97
N PHE A 177 16.45 1.45 -3.55
CA PHE A 177 16.69 1.37 -4.98
C PHE A 177 17.72 0.30 -5.31
N ASP A 178 17.66 -0.21 -6.53
CA ASP A 178 18.66 -1.10 -7.11
C ASP A 178 19.89 -0.34 -7.63
N GLU A 179 20.85 -1.06 -8.21
CA GLU A 179 22.07 -0.49 -8.76
C GLU A 179 21.88 0.48 -9.95
N LYS A 180 20.67 0.54 -10.52
CA LYS A 180 20.30 1.45 -11.63
C LYS A 180 19.54 2.68 -11.14
N GLY A 181 19.28 2.79 -9.84
CA GLY A 181 18.42 3.81 -9.27
C GLY A 181 16.93 3.56 -9.55
N GLU A 182 16.55 2.30 -9.80
CA GLU A 182 15.15 1.87 -9.94
C GLU A 182 14.58 1.48 -8.56
N LEU A 183 13.38 1.94 -8.25
CA LEU A 183 12.71 1.75 -6.97
C LEU A 183 12.40 0.28 -6.77
N LEU A 184 12.81 -0.23 -5.62
CA LEU A 184 12.47 -1.54 -5.12
C LEU A 184 11.29 -1.43 -4.15
N GLY A 185 11.35 -0.48 -3.22
CA GLY A 185 10.28 -0.24 -2.26
C GLY A 185 10.35 1.16 -1.67
N LEU A 186 9.18 1.71 -1.34
CA LEU A 186 9.04 3.02 -0.73
C LEU A 186 8.17 2.90 0.51
N TYR A 187 8.66 3.43 1.63
CA TYR A 187 7.90 3.61 2.84
C TYR A 187 7.60 5.07 3.09
N PHE A 188 6.34 5.33 3.41
CA PHE A 188 5.83 6.64 3.74
C PHE A 188 5.00 6.52 5.03
N PRO A 189 5.41 7.13 6.15
CA PRO A 189 4.61 7.13 7.37
C PRO A 189 3.33 7.94 7.14
N GLY A 190 2.19 7.33 7.44
CA GLY A 190 0.89 7.86 7.02
C GLY A 190 0.31 8.95 7.91
N ARG A 191 0.88 9.21 9.12
CA ARG A 191 0.40 10.23 10.06
C ARG A 191 1.51 10.80 10.96
N VAL A 192 1.31 12.03 11.43
CA VAL A 192 2.08 12.66 12.53
C VAL A 192 2.04 11.85 13.83
N LEU A 193 0.98 11.07 14.07
CA LEU A 193 0.91 10.19 15.25
C LEU A 193 1.77 8.93 15.12
N ASP A 194 2.20 8.56 13.92
CA ASP A 194 3.16 7.47 13.72
C ASP A 194 4.57 7.86 14.22
N ILE A 195 4.84 9.17 14.38
CA ILE A 195 6.12 9.75 14.82
C ILE A 195 6.53 9.32 16.24
N ILE A 196 5.57 8.91 17.08
CA ILE A 196 5.86 8.45 18.45
C ILE A 196 6.40 7.00 18.43
N PHE A 197 6.21 6.26 17.34
CA PHE A 197 6.59 4.86 17.23
C PHE A 197 7.86 4.69 16.40
N SER A 198 8.65 3.65 16.71
CA SER A 198 9.76 3.25 15.85
C SER A 198 9.21 2.87 14.47
N HIS A 199 9.58 3.64 13.45
CA HIS A 199 9.25 3.30 12.08
C HIS A 199 10.07 2.08 11.69
N ARG A 200 9.41 0.94 11.50
CA ARG A 200 10.04 -0.30 11.08
C ARG A 200 9.55 -0.69 9.70
N ILE A 201 10.48 -0.75 8.75
CA ILE A 201 10.23 -1.09 7.37
C ILE A 201 10.79 -2.48 7.16
N PHE A 202 9.99 -3.36 6.57
CA PHE A 202 10.40 -4.68 6.13
C PHE A 202 10.35 -4.69 4.62
N TYR A 203 11.49 -4.97 4.00
CA TYR A 203 11.54 -5.15 2.55
C TYR A 203 12.23 -6.48 2.24
N GLN A 204 11.55 -7.33 1.48
CA GLN A 204 12.09 -8.61 1.07
C GLN A 204 12.44 -8.58 -0.40
N LEU A 205 13.66 -8.96 -0.75
CA LEU A 205 14.16 -8.86 -2.13
C LEU A 205 13.61 -9.99 -3.00
N ARG A 206 13.33 -9.66 -4.27
CA ARG A 206 12.85 -10.61 -5.28
C ARG A 206 13.93 -11.04 -6.25
N THR A 207 14.94 -10.19 -6.43
CA THR A 207 16.05 -10.42 -7.35
C THR A 207 17.39 -10.26 -6.65
N ARG A 208 18.42 -10.79 -7.29
CA ARG A 208 19.80 -10.60 -6.84
C ARG A 208 20.28 -9.20 -7.19
N HIS A 209 20.96 -8.55 -6.25
CA HIS A 209 21.64 -7.26 -6.45
C HIS A 209 23.07 -7.31 -5.90
N GLU A 210 23.99 -6.60 -6.54
CA GLU A 210 25.38 -6.45 -6.07
C GLU A 210 25.56 -5.21 -5.17
N SER A 211 24.58 -4.30 -5.22
CA SER A 211 24.48 -3.15 -4.35
C SER A 211 23.03 -2.69 -4.29
N LEU A 212 22.65 -2.09 -3.17
CA LEU A 212 21.38 -1.39 -3.02
C LEU A 212 21.64 0.04 -2.59
N TYR A 213 20.70 0.94 -2.86
CA TYR A 213 20.74 2.30 -2.35
C TYR A 213 19.60 2.51 -1.37
N LEU A 214 19.92 2.91 -0.14
CA LEU A 214 18.97 3.45 0.80
C LEU A 214 18.93 4.95 0.62
N ALA A 215 17.77 5.52 0.33
CA ALA A 215 17.58 6.95 0.30
C ALA A 215 16.62 7.39 1.41
N LEU A 216 17.02 8.43 2.13
CA LEU A 216 16.24 9.06 3.17
C LEU A 216 15.86 10.45 2.68
N ALA A 217 14.60 10.83 2.87
CA ALA A 217 14.15 12.16 2.49
C ALA A 217 13.07 12.64 3.45
N ASN A 218 12.97 13.96 3.52
CA ASN A 218 11.88 14.62 4.19
C ASN A 218 10.52 14.31 3.49
N HIS A 219 9.45 14.06 4.27
CA HIS A 219 8.10 13.81 3.75
C HIS A 219 7.41 15.04 3.10
N GLY A 220 7.92 16.24 3.30
CA GLY A 220 7.38 17.50 2.75
C GLY A 220 6.24 18.10 3.58
N SER A 221 5.90 17.54 4.75
CA SER A 221 4.98 18.16 5.72
C SER A 221 5.75 18.93 6.79
N THR A 222 5.13 19.94 7.43
CA THR A 222 5.74 20.79 8.47
C THR A 222 6.47 19.97 9.56
N ASN A 223 7.67 20.41 9.97
CA ASN A 223 8.59 19.78 10.95
C ASN A 223 9.29 18.49 10.50
N SER A 224 10.13 18.60 9.49
CA SER A 224 10.72 17.43 8.85
C SER A 224 12.20 17.62 8.50
N GLN A 225 12.79 18.71 9.00
CA GLN A 225 14.22 18.92 9.06
C GLN A 225 14.72 18.52 10.45
N GLY A 226 15.95 18.01 10.52
CA GLY A 226 16.64 17.70 11.76
C GLY A 226 17.40 16.39 11.71
N GLU A 227 17.97 16.04 12.86
CA GLU A 227 18.80 14.85 13.02
C GLU A 227 17.98 13.56 12.96
N TYR A 228 18.54 12.52 12.33
CA TYR A 228 18.00 11.18 12.32
C TYR A 228 19.03 10.14 12.76
N SER A 229 18.51 9.00 13.20
CA SER A 229 19.28 7.80 13.47
C SER A 229 18.52 6.62 12.87
N VAL A 230 19.07 5.98 11.85
CA VAL A 230 18.48 4.81 11.18
C VAL A 230 19.30 3.57 11.48
N LYS A 231 18.65 2.46 11.80
CA LYS A 231 19.26 1.15 11.93
C LYS A 231 18.85 0.27 10.77
N ILE A 232 19.79 -0.49 10.24
CA ILE A 232 19.56 -1.42 9.12
C ILE A 232 20.03 -2.80 9.54
N LYS A 233 19.19 -3.80 9.35
CA LYS A 233 19.54 -5.21 9.49
C LYS A 233 19.23 -5.93 8.19
N LYS A 234 20.13 -6.82 7.81
CA LYS A 234 19.91 -7.82 6.76
C LYS A 234 19.74 -9.18 7.44
N SER A 235 18.77 -9.95 7.00
CA SER A 235 18.61 -11.36 7.39
C SER A 235 18.21 -12.20 6.19
N PRO A 236 18.66 -13.46 6.08
CA PRO A 236 18.12 -14.38 5.08
C PRO A 236 16.61 -14.56 5.29
N GLY A 237 15.87 -14.67 4.20
CA GLY A 237 14.46 -15.05 4.20
C GLY A 237 14.14 -16.01 3.05
N GLU A 238 12.87 -16.39 2.94
CA GLU A 238 12.41 -17.26 1.86
C GLU A 238 12.17 -16.45 0.59
N GLU A 239 12.54 -16.99 -0.56
CA GLU A 239 12.18 -16.37 -1.84
C GLU A 239 10.65 -16.28 -1.95
N ILE A 240 10.12 -15.06 -2.10
CA ILE A 240 8.70 -14.90 -2.30
C ILE A 240 8.41 -15.13 -3.79
N VAL A 241 7.40 -15.95 -4.08
CA VAL A 241 6.91 -16.19 -5.43
C VAL A 241 5.86 -15.12 -5.79
N PRO A 242 5.86 -14.58 -7.02
CA PRO A 242 4.78 -13.70 -7.46
C PRO A 242 3.41 -14.39 -7.39
N SER A 243 2.35 -13.62 -7.15
CA SER A 243 1.00 -14.13 -6.93
C SER A 243 0.02 -13.52 -7.93
N SER A 244 -0.64 -14.37 -8.73
CA SER A 244 -1.63 -13.94 -9.72
C SER A 244 -2.72 -13.08 -9.08
N GLN A 245 -3.21 -12.05 -9.79
CA GLN A 245 -4.31 -11.23 -9.30
C GLN A 245 -5.58 -11.40 -10.12
N ARG A 246 -6.71 -11.51 -9.43
CA ARG A 246 -8.04 -11.41 -10.05
C ARG A 246 -8.65 -10.08 -9.67
N VAL A 247 -9.20 -9.39 -10.64
CA VAL A 247 -9.75 -8.04 -10.47
C VAL A 247 -11.17 -8.01 -10.99
N PHE A 248 -12.10 -7.55 -10.15
CA PHE A 248 -13.47 -7.30 -10.53
C PHE A 248 -13.69 -5.81 -10.78
N LEU A 249 -14.07 -5.45 -12.00
CA LEU A 249 -14.48 -4.10 -12.39
C LEU A 249 -15.99 -3.96 -12.14
N ASN A 250 -16.36 -3.31 -11.03
CA ASN A 250 -17.74 -3.18 -10.60
C ASN A 250 -18.43 -1.95 -11.23
N PHE A 251 -19.12 -2.17 -12.36
CA PHE A 251 -19.97 -1.15 -13.01
C PHE A 251 -21.40 -1.09 -12.45
N GLU A 252 -21.81 -2.08 -11.65
CA GLU A 252 -23.16 -2.21 -11.07
C GLU A 252 -23.31 -1.46 -9.75
N GLY A 253 -22.29 -0.72 -9.34
CA GLY A 253 -22.30 0.06 -8.12
C GLY A 253 -22.46 -0.80 -6.86
N THR A 254 -22.84 -0.17 -5.76
CA THR A 254 -23.21 -0.80 -4.50
C THR A 254 -23.98 0.19 -3.63
N THR A 255 -24.97 -0.28 -2.86
CA THR A 255 -25.61 0.55 -1.82
C THR A 255 -24.89 0.45 -0.48
N GLU A 256 -23.92 -0.45 -0.36
CA GLU A 256 -23.19 -0.66 0.88
C GLU A 256 -22.11 0.39 1.08
N LYS A 257 -21.92 0.80 2.33
CA LYS A 257 -20.78 1.61 2.72
C LYS A 257 -19.54 0.74 2.79
N PHE A 258 -18.43 1.26 2.29
CA PHE A 258 -17.14 0.59 2.41
C PHE A 258 -16.03 1.61 2.63
N MET A 259 -14.87 1.12 3.09
CA MET A 259 -13.69 1.95 3.21
C MET A 259 -12.74 1.65 2.06
N ILE A 260 -12.24 2.71 1.43
CA ILE A 260 -11.01 2.67 0.65
C ILE A 260 -9.98 3.46 1.44
N SER A 261 -8.89 2.82 1.83
CA SER A 261 -7.88 3.45 2.69
C SER A 261 -8.51 3.98 3.99
N LYS A 262 -8.54 5.30 4.15
CA LYS A 262 -9.13 6.02 5.28
C LYS A 262 -10.41 6.79 4.90
N LYS A 263 -10.88 6.64 3.66
CA LYS A 263 -12.07 7.31 3.14
C LYS A 263 -13.25 6.35 3.17
N VAL A 264 -14.32 6.77 3.84
CA VAL A 264 -15.61 6.08 3.76
C VAL A 264 -16.27 6.47 2.45
N ILE A 265 -16.63 5.48 1.64
CA ILE A 265 -17.41 5.63 0.43
C ILE A 265 -18.85 5.23 0.77
N ASP A 266 -19.78 6.18 0.60
CA ASP A 266 -21.20 5.99 0.92
C ASP A 266 -21.98 5.52 -0.31
N GLY A 267 -21.82 4.24 -0.63
CA GLY A 267 -22.35 3.65 -1.84
C GLY A 267 -21.70 4.18 -3.12
N VAL A 268 -21.99 3.51 -4.23
CA VAL A 268 -21.56 3.87 -5.58
C VAL A 268 -22.76 3.61 -6.49
N LEU A 269 -23.20 4.63 -7.22
CA LEU A 269 -24.26 4.45 -8.22
C LEU A 269 -23.76 3.56 -9.36
N LYS A 270 -24.69 2.94 -10.06
CA LYS A 270 -24.34 2.21 -11.28
C LYS A 270 -23.79 3.15 -12.33
N LEU A 271 -22.91 2.63 -13.19
CA LEU A 271 -22.40 3.42 -14.31
C LEU A 271 -23.50 3.89 -15.27
N GLU A 272 -24.57 3.10 -15.42
CA GLU A 272 -25.77 3.45 -16.23
C GLU A 272 -26.58 4.62 -15.68
N ASP A 273 -26.43 4.92 -14.39
CA ASP A 273 -27.08 6.03 -13.71
C ASP A 273 -26.21 7.31 -13.69
N SER A 274 -24.98 7.24 -14.24
CA SER A 274 -24.06 8.38 -14.33
C SER A 274 -24.37 9.35 -15.48
N TRP A 275 -23.71 10.51 -15.48
CA TRP A 275 -23.78 11.46 -16.59
C TRP A 275 -23.40 10.85 -17.96
N LEU A 276 -22.57 9.79 -17.99
CA LEU A 276 -22.14 9.13 -19.22
C LEU A 276 -23.32 8.63 -20.06
N ASN A 277 -24.36 8.09 -19.42
CA ASN A 277 -25.53 7.59 -20.14
C ASN A 277 -26.31 8.73 -20.83
N SER A 278 -26.33 9.91 -20.22
CA SER A 278 -26.94 11.10 -20.82
C SER A 278 -26.07 11.70 -21.94
N ALA A 279 -24.74 11.71 -21.76
CA ALA A 279 -23.80 12.24 -22.75
C ALA A 279 -23.60 11.31 -23.96
N TYR A 280 -23.76 10.00 -23.77
CA TYR A 280 -23.60 8.97 -24.79
C TYR A 280 -24.81 8.01 -24.80
N PRO A 281 -26.01 8.47 -25.20
CA PRO A 281 -27.23 7.67 -25.15
C PRO A 281 -27.10 6.35 -25.91
N GLU A 282 -27.54 5.25 -25.30
CA GLU A 282 -27.48 3.89 -25.88
C GLU A 282 -26.06 3.34 -26.11
N ARG A 283 -25.02 4.01 -25.61
CA ARG A 283 -23.61 3.58 -25.76
C ARG A 283 -22.98 3.06 -24.46
N ILE A 284 -23.70 3.05 -23.33
CA ILE A 284 -23.10 2.75 -22.02
C ILE A 284 -22.47 1.36 -21.94
N GLU A 285 -23.11 0.34 -22.52
CA GLU A 285 -22.58 -1.02 -22.57
C GLU A 285 -21.31 -1.11 -23.44
N GLU A 286 -21.25 -0.33 -24.52
CA GLU A 286 -20.04 -0.24 -25.33
C GLU A 286 -18.90 0.46 -24.58
N ILE A 287 -19.21 1.48 -23.78
CA ILE A 287 -18.25 2.17 -22.91
C ILE A 287 -17.72 1.21 -21.83
N LYS A 288 -18.59 0.48 -21.12
CA LYS A 288 -18.19 -0.55 -20.12
C LYS A 288 -17.20 -1.55 -20.72
N ARG A 289 -17.54 -2.10 -21.90
CA ARG A 289 -16.66 -3.04 -22.62
C ARG A 289 -15.32 -2.41 -22.96
N LYS A 290 -15.30 -1.18 -23.52
CA LYS A 290 -14.06 -0.49 -23.87
C LYS A 290 -13.18 -0.17 -22.66
N ILE A 291 -13.78 0.20 -21.53
CA ILE A 291 -13.04 0.39 -20.26
C ILE A 291 -12.34 -0.92 -19.88
N LYS A 292 -13.08 -2.05 -19.86
CA LYS A 292 -12.50 -3.37 -19.58
C LYS A 292 -11.38 -3.71 -20.57
N ASP A 293 -11.60 -3.51 -21.88
CA ASP A 293 -10.62 -3.81 -22.93
C ASP A 293 -9.32 -3.02 -22.71
N VAL A 294 -9.39 -1.76 -22.26
CA VAL A 294 -8.22 -0.92 -21.94
C VAL A 294 -7.47 -1.46 -20.73
N VAL A 295 -8.16 -1.85 -19.66
CA VAL A 295 -7.52 -2.46 -18.49
C VAL A 295 -6.85 -3.78 -18.86
N VAL A 296 -7.53 -4.63 -19.64
CA VAL A 296 -6.95 -5.89 -20.16
C VAL A 296 -5.73 -5.62 -21.04
N GLU A 297 -5.80 -4.63 -21.94
CA GLU A 297 -4.68 -4.22 -22.79
C GLU A 297 -3.45 -3.84 -21.96
N ASN A 298 -3.65 -2.98 -20.96
CA ASN A 298 -2.58 -2.47 -20.10
C ASN A 298 -1.92 -3.57 -19.26
N TYR A 299 -2.68 -4.60 -18.85
CA TYR A 299 -2.19 -5.68 -18.00
C TYR A 299 -1.86 -6.99 -18.74
N ARG A 300 -1.97 -7.05 -20.07
CA ARG A 300 -1.86 -8.29 -20.88
C ARG A 300 -0.58 -9.13 -20.69
N ASN A 301 0.51 -8.50 -20.23
CA ASN A 301 1.81 -9.16 -20.02
C ASN A 301 2.02 -9.68 -18.59
N PHE A 302 1.06 -9.44 -17.70
CA PHE A 302 1.12 -9.78 -16.29
C PHE A 302 0.06 -10.82 -15.97
N ASN A 303 0.26 -11.55 -14.87
CA ASN A 303 -0.71 -12.56 -14.43
C ASN A 303 -1.88 -11.91 -13.67
N VAL A 304 -2.62 -11.06 -14.39
CA VAL A 304 -3.77 -10.32 -13.90
C VAL A 304 -4.98 -10.67 -14.76
N GLU A 305 -6.00 -11.23 -14.14
CA GLU A 305 -7.25 -11.58 -14.78
C GLU A 305 -8.33 -10.55 -14.44
N VAL A 306 -8.99 -10.00 -15.46
CA VAL A 306 -9.94 -8.89 -15.32
C VAL A 306 -11.35 -9.39 -15.63
N TYR A 307 -12.23 -9.25 -14.65
CA TYR A 307 -13.62 -9.70 -14.68
C TYR A 307 -14.58 -8.51 -14.60
N THR A 308 -15.72 -8.66 -15.26
CA THR A 308 -16.94 -7.86 -15.05
C THR A 308 -18.09 -8.79 -14.70
N ILE A 309 -19.28 -8.25 -14.42
CA ILE A 309 -20.42 -9.09 -14.03
C ILE A 309 -20.85 -10.06 -15.15
N GLU A 310 -20.59 -9.70 -16.42
CA GLU A 310 -20.87 -10.51 -17.60
C GLU A 310 -19.98 -11.76 -17.69
N ASP A 311 -18.78 -11.74 -17.09
CA ASP A 311 -17.90 -12.91 -17.00
C ASP A 311 -18.27 -13.82 -15.81
N GLY A 312 -19.15 -13.35 -14.93
CA GLY A 312 -19.34 -13.87 -13.58
C GLY A 312 -18.33 -13.31 -12.59
N LEU A 313 -18.67 -13.37 -11.30
CA LEU A 313 -17.73 -12.97 -10.25
C LEU A 313 -16.55 -13.94 -10.21
N PRO A 314 -15.30 -13.45 -10.13
CA PRO A 314 -14.15 -14.32 -9.88
C PRO A 314 -14.30 -14.99 -8.51
N GLU A 315 -13.69 -16.16 -8.33
CA GLU A 315 -13.62 -16.75 -6.98
C GLU A 315 -12.77 -15.84 -6.07
N GLU A 316 -13.04 -15.83 -4.78
CA GLU A 316 -12.25 -15.07 -3.80
C GLU A 316 -10.86 -15.71 -3.57
N PRO A 317 -9.83 -14.94 -3.18
CA PRO A 317 -9.85 -13.47 -3.06
C PRO A 317 -9.73 -12.76 -4.42
N TYR A 318 -10.31 -11.57 -4.55
CA TYR A 318 -10.12 -10.66 -5.69
C TYR A 318 -10.22 -9.16 -5.31
N SER A 319 -9.50 -8.30 -6.04
CA SER A 319 -9.57 -6.85 -5.84
C SER A 319 -10.80 -6.30 -6.54
N THR A 320 -11.39 -5.24 -6.02
CA THR A 320 -12.53 -4.57 -6.67
C THR A 320 -12.19 -3.15 -7.06
N VAL A 321 -12.40 -2.80 -8.33
CA VAL A 321 -12.40 -1.41 -8.81
C VAL A 321 -13.85 -0.96 -9.02
N TYR A 322 -14.32 -0.03 -8.21
CA TYR A 322 -15.66 0.55 -8.32
C TYR A 322 -15.68 1.70 -9.32
N PHE A 323 -16.77 1.88 -10.03
CA PHE A 323 -16.95 2.98 -10.99
C PHE A 323 -18.18 3.80 -10.62
N GLY A 324 -17.97 5.04 -10.19
CA GLY A 324 -19.04 5.99 -9.84
C GLY A 324 -18.62 6.98 -8.76
N GLY A 325 -19.56 7.80 -8.31
CA GLY A 325 -19.31 8.84 -7.32
C GLY A 325 -18.61 10.08 -7.90
N ASP A 326 -18.54 11.14 -7.08
CA ASP A 326 -17.95 12.44 -7.41
C ASP A 326 -16.87 12.80 -6.38
N GLU A 327 -15.71 13.19 -6.87
CA GLU A 327 -14.67 13.83 -6.07
C GLU A 327 -13.96 14.89 -6.91
N LYS A 328 -14.26 16.16 -6.64
CA LYS A 328 -13.82 17.29 -7.48
C LYS A 328 -12.30 17.40 -7.64
N ALA A 329 -11.54 16.84 -6.70
CA ALA A 329 -10.09 16.91 -6.69
C ALA A 329 -9.38 15.65 -7.22
N LEU A 330 -10.09 14.53 -7.45
CA LEU A 330 -9.51 13.24 -7.78
C LEU A 330 -10.30 12.52 -8.89
N LEU A 331 -9.59 11.79 -9.74
CA LEU A 331 -10.22 10.91 -10.74
C LEU A 331 -10.36 9.47 -10.26
N GLY A 332 -9.50 9.06 -9.32
CA GLY A 332 -9.59 7.79 -8.65
C GLY A 332 -8.99 7.83 -7.26
N TYR A 333 -9.18 6.73 -6.53
CA TYR A 333 -8.61 6.52 -5.21
C TYR A 333 -8.49 5.03 -4.91
N ALA A 334 -7.30 4.61 -4.48
CA ALA A 334 -6.99 3.25 -4.07
C ALA A 334 -6.73 3.14 -2.56
N ASN A 335 -6.80 1.92 -2.01
CA ASN A 335 -6.52 1.66 -0.60
C ASN A 335 -5.14 2.17 -0.16
N SER A 336 -4.10 1.47 -0.57
CA SER A 336 -2.72 1.83 -0.34
C SER A 336 -1.88 1.16 -1.42
N VAL A 337 -0.62 1.57 -1.53
CA VAL A 337 0.30 0.85 -2.40
C VAL A 337 0.61 -0.52 -1.79
N ASP A 338 0.04 -1.57 -2.37
CA ASP A 338 0.18 -2.95 -1.90
C ASP A 338 1.41 -3.59 -2.55
N THR A 339 2.56 -3.31 -1.95
CA THR A 339 3.85 -3.84 -2.44
C THR A 339 3.77 -5.36 -2.47
N TYR A 340 3.99 -5.93 -3.65
CA TYR A 340 3.93 -7.37 -3.91
C TYR A 340 2.55 -8.01 -3.93
N ASN A 341 1.46 -7.26 -4.08
CA ASN A 341 0.11 -7.81 -4.16
C ASN A 341 -0.19 -8.73 -2.96
N GLN A 342 0.08 -8.26 -1.74
CA GLN A 342 -0.10 -9.05 -0.53
C GLN A 342 -1.58 -9.13 -0.09
N ASN A 343 -2.38 -8.11 -0.43
CA ASN A 343 -3.80 -8.03 -0.15
C ASN A 343 -4.63 -8.12 -1.44
N HIS A 344 -4.90 -9.35 -1.83
CA HIS A 344 -5.72 -9.64 -2.99
C HIS A 344 -7.17 -9.12 -2.89
N ALA A 345 -7.64 -8.64 -1.74
CA ALA A 345 -9.00 -8.13 -1.53
C ALA A 345 -9.07 -6.58 -1.48
N ASP A 346 -7.98 -5.91 -1.86
CA ASP A 346 -7.94 -4.45 -1.86
C ASP A 346 -8.92 -3.83 -2.86
N LYS A 347 -9.26 -2.56 -2.60
CA LYS A 347 -10.30 -1.83 -3.31
C LYS A 347 -9.76 -0.53 -3.89
N ALA A 348 -10.31 -0.16 -5.03
CA ALA A 348 -10.13 1.14 -5.64
C ALA A 348 -11.46 1.67 -6.18
N ILE A 349 -11.53 2.97 -6.43
CA ILE A 349 -12.68 3.63 -7.05
C ILE A 349 -12.20 4.59 -8.13
N VAL A 350 -12.94 4.65 -9.24
CA VAL A 350 -12.83 5.68 -10.26
C VAL A 350 -14.05 6.59 -10.12
N PHE A 351 -13.83 7.88 -9.83
CA PHE A 351 -14.88 8.88 -9.64
C PHE A 351 -15.41 9.36 -11.00
N VAL A 352 -16.35 8.62 -11.56
CA VAL A 352 -16.85 8.83 -12.92
C VAL A 352 -17.46 10.21 -13.13
N GLU A 353 -18.13 10.78 -12.11
CA GLU A 353 -18.74 12.11 -12.21
C GLU A 353 -17.67 13.21 -12.40
N SER A 354 -16.46 13.02 -11.85
CA SER A 354 -15.35 13.96 -12.00
C SER A 354 -14.91 14.14 -13.47
N PHE A 355 -15.25 13.19 -14.36
CA PHE A 355 -14.92 13.27 -15.77
C PHE A 355 -15.85 14.20 -16.57
N GLU A 356 -17.03 14.56 -16.05
CA GLU A 356 -17.98 15.46 -16.71
C GLU A 356 -17.35 16.84 -16.98
N LEU A 357 -16.44 17.27 -16.10
CA LEU A 357 -15.70 18.53 -16.25
C LEU A 357 -14.92 18.56 -17.56
N TYR A 358 -14.31 17.46 -18.00
CA TYR A 358 -13.54 17.42 -19.25
C TYR A 358 -14.42 17.34 -20.49
N HIS A 359 -15.61 16.76 -20.36
CA HIS A 359 -16.62 16.76 -21.41
C HIS A 359 -17.18 18.17 -21.64
N SER A 360 -17.45 18.91 -20.56
CA SER A 360 -18.05 20.24 -20.60
C SER A 360 -17.04 21.37 -20.86
N SER A 361 -15.75 21.20 -20.54
CA SER A 361 -14.73 22.27 -20.62
C SER A 361 -14.24 22.62 -22.03
N GLY A 362 -14.86 22.11 -23.09
CA GLY A 362 -14.55 22.53 -24.46
C GLY A 362 -13.23 21.99 -25.04
N LEU A 363 -12.74 20.83 -24.54
CA LEU A 363 -11.60 20.10 -25.13
C LEU A 363 -11.91 19.46 -26.51
N GLY A 364 -12.95 19.95 -27.20
CA GLY A 364 -13.59 19.32 -28.34
C GLY A 364 -14.60 18.25 -27.93
N THR A 365 -15.37 17.74 -28.89
CA THR A 365 -16.26 16.59 -28.66
C THR A 365 -15.41 15.36 -28.34
N ILE A 366 -15.35 14.99 -27.06
CA ILE A 366 -14.80 13.70 -26.63
C ILE A 366 -15.80 12.64 -27.10
N ASN A 367 -15.36 11.71 -27.94
CA ASN A 367 -16.19 10.58 -28.35
C ASN A 367 -16.11 9.44 -27.32
N GLU A 368 -16.96 8.44 -27.48
CA GLU A 368 -17.06 7.29 -26.59
C GLU A 368 -15.73 6.52 -26.45
N ASP A 369 -14.90 6.47 -27.49
CA ASP A 369 -13.59 5.80 -27.46
C ASP A 369 -12.64 6.50 -26.50
N LYS A 370 -12.52 7.83 -26.62
CA LYS A 370 -11.60 8.62 -25.80
C LYS A 370 -12.00 8.65 -24.34
N ILE A 371 -13.30 8.77 -24.04
CA ILE A 371 -13.75 8.78 -22.65
C ILE A 371 -13.59 7.39 -22.01
N ALA A 372 -13.89 6.31 -22.75
CA ALA A 372 -13.69 4.95 -22.24
C ALA A 372 -12.21 4.63 -22.01
N ARG A 373 -11.32 5.04 -22.93
CA ARG A 373 -9.87 4.93 -22.72
C ARG A 373 -9.39 5.72 -21.51
N PHE A 374 -9.86 6.96 -21.35
CA PHE A 374 -9.46 7.78 -20.21
C PHE A 374 -9.88 7.14 -18.88
N ILE A 375 -11.12 6.69 -18.77
CA ILE A 375 -11.61 5.97 -17.57
C ILE A 375 -10.84 4.66 -17.37
N GLY A 376 -10.56 3.90 -18.44
CA GLY A 376 -9.79 2.65 -18.37
C GLY A 376 -8.34 2.85 -17.95
N ASN A 377 -7.68 3.92 -18.38
CA ASN A 377 -6.34 4.29 -17.94
C ASN A 377 -6.33 4.69 -16.46
N VAL A 378 -7.31 5.48 -15.98
CA VAL A 378 -7.44 5.77 -14.54
C VAL A 378 -7.71 4.49 -13.73
N ALA A 379 -8.59 3.60 -14.19
CA ALA A 379 -8.80 2.32 -13.52
C ALA A 379 -7.51 1.48 -13.46
N SER A 380 -6.71 1.51 -14.54
CA SER A 380 -5.42 0.81 -14.59
C SER A 380 -4.39 1.41 -13.64
N HIS A 381 -4.39 2.74 -13.48
CA HIS A 381 -3.57 3.48 -12.53
C HIS A 381 -3.90 3.10 -11.09
N GLU A 382 -5.19 3.13 -10.72
CA GLU A 382 -5.61 2.78 -9.37
C GLU A 382 -5.32 1.30 -9.05
N LEU A 383 -5.52 0.40 -10.02
CA LEU A 383 -5.11 -0.99 -9.88
C LEU A 383 -3.58 -1.12 -9.74
N GLY A 384 -2.81 -0.25 -10.37
CA GLY A 384 -1.36 -0.21 -10.25
C GLY A 384 -0.92 0.01 -8.81
N HIS A 385 -1.61 0.88 -8.06
CA HIS A 385 -1.39 1.03 -6.62
C HIS A 385 -1.66 -0.27 -5.85
N LEU A 386 -2.76 -0.95 -6.14
CA LEU A 386 -3.09 -2.25 -5.51
C LEU A 386 -2.09 -3.36 -5.88
N LEU A 387 -1.19 -3.10 -6.84
CA LEU A 387 -0.15 -4.04 -7.26
C LEU A 387 1.26 -3.53 -6.95
N GLY A 388 1.38 -2.48 -6.14
CA GLY A 388 2.66 -2.02 -5.61
C GLY A 388 3.33 -0.88 -6.38
N LEU A 389 2.62 -0.22 -7.28
CA LEU A 389 3.16 0.92 -8.06
C LEU A 389 2.89 2.26 -7.37
N PHE A 390 3.81 3.20 -7.57
CA PHE A 390 3.76 4.59 -7.11
C PHE A 390 3.60 5.55 -8.28
N HIS A 391 3.27 6.80 -7.99
CA HIS A 391 3.14 7.84 -9.00
C HIS A 391 4.49 8.16 -9.67
N VAL A 392 4.45 8.42 -10.98
CA VAL A 392 5.60 8.82 -11.80
C VAL A 392 5.32 10.15 -12.51
N SER A 393 6.33 10.69 -13.19
CA SER A 393 6.26 11.96 -13.94
C SER A 393 6.55 11.76 -15.43
N ASP A 394 5.71 11.04 -16.14
CA ASP A 394 5.86 10.76 -17.57
C ASP A 394 4.51 10.51 -18.25
N CYS A 395 4.03 11.43 -19.10
CA CYS A 395 2.69 11.34 -19.70
C CYS A 395 2.35 10.03 -20.44
N ALA A 396 3.36 9.28 -20.89
CA ALA A 396 3.15 8.02 -21.58
C ALA A 396 3.03 6.83 -20.60
N ASP A 397 3.35 7.03 -19.32
CA ASP A 397 3.21 6.03 -18.27
C ASP A 397 1.80 6.05 -17.67
N ILE A 398 1.24 4.87 -17.42
CA ILE A 398 -0.05 4.72 -16.74
C ILE A 398 -0.02 5.34 -15.33
N MET A 399 1.13 5.27 -14.65
CA MET A 399 1.26 5.77 -13.28
C MET A 399 1.51 7.29 -13.19
N ASP A 400 1.42 8.02 -14.30
CA ASP A 400 1.65 9.47 -14.33
C ASP A 400 0.56 10.26 -13.60
N THR A 401 0.99 11.33 -12.93
CA THR A 401 0.09 12.31 -12.30
C THR A 401 0.36 13.75 -12.75
N THR A 402 1.19 13.96 -13.76
CA THR A 402 1.65 15.31 -14.15
C THR A 402 0.93 15.88 -15.36
N CYS A 403 0.31 15.02 -16.16
CA CYS A 403 -0.15 15.40 -17.48
C CYS A 403 -1.62 15.81 -17.52
N SER A 404 -1.99 16.50 -18.59
CA SER A 404 -3.37 16.94 -18.82
C SER A 404 -4.29 15.75 -19.13
N ALA A 405 -5.60 15.93 -18.95
CA ALA A 405 -6.61 14.93 -19.30
C ALA A 405 -6.50 14.39 -20.74
N SER A 406 -6.01 15.19 -21.69
CA SER A 406 -5.76 14.74 -23.06
C SER A 406 -4.71 13.62 -23.17
N ALA A 407 -3.72 13.59 -22.28
CA ALA A 407 -2.76 12.50 -22.20
C ALA A 407 -3.43 11.20 -21.74
N GLY A 408 -4.30 11.29 -20.71
CA GLY A 408 -5.09 10.15 -20.24
C GLY A 408 -6.05 9.58 -21.28
N MET A 409 -6.47 10.37 -22.28
CA MET A 409 -7.27 9.90 -23.43
C MET A 409 -6.46 9.21 -24.53
N SER A 410 -5.13 9.23 -24.43
CA SER A 410 -4.21 8.60 -25.38
C SER A 410 -3.78 7.22 -24.88
N ASP A 411 -3.11 6.44 -25.73
CA ASP A 411 -2.49 5.18 -25.30
C ASP A 411 -1.40 5.50 -24.27
N GLN A 412 -1.42 4.78 -23.16
CA GLN A 412 -0.41 4.80 -22.10
C GLN A 412 0.02 3.36 -21.84
N GLU A 413 1.23 3.18 -21.31
CA GLU A 413 1.75 1.85 -20.99
C GLU A 413 2.56 1.88 -19.69
N PHE A 414 2.68 0.74 -19.01
CA PHE A 414 3.64 0.63 -17.91
C PHE A 414 5.06 0.66 -18.46
N LYS A 415 5.90 1.57 -17.96
CA LYS A 415 7.29 1.73 -18.39
C LYS A 415 8.19 2.12 -17.23
N THR A 416 9.47 2.35 -17.54
CA THR A 416 10.42 2.93 -16.60
C THR A 416 10.35 4.45 -16.68
N SER A 417 10.03 5.10 -15.56
CA SER A 417 9.77 6.55 -15.49
C SER A 417 10.33 7.16 -14.21
N GLU A 418 10.62 8.46 -14.21
CA GLU A 418 11.04 9.18 -12.99
C GLU A 418 9.91 9.17 -11.97
N ILE A 419 10.22 8.89 -10.71
CA ILE A 419 9.23 8.92 -9.63
C ILE A 419 8.74 10.34 -9.46
N HIS A 420 7.43 10.51 -9.24
CA HIS A 420 6.89 11.82 -8.94
C HIS A 420 7.38 12.31 -7.57
N SER A 421 7.73 13.58 -7.46
CA SER A 421 8.29 14.17 -6.22
C SER A 421 7.35 14.04 -5.01
N SER A 422 6.04 13.93 -5.24
CA SER A 422 5.08 13.63 -4.18
C SER A 422 5.25 12.22 -3.58
N SER A 423 5.80 11.27 -4.31
CA SER A 423 6.18 9.93 -3.83
C SER A 423 7.60 9.93 -3.28
N PHE A 424 8.60 10.27 -4.10
CA PHE A 424 10.00 10.42 -3.67
C PHE A 424 10.74 11.39 -4.60
N LYS A 425 11.80 12.04 -4.10
CA LYS A 425 12.43 13.17 -4.82
C LYS A 425 13.40 12.77 -5.93
N VAL A 426 13.89 11.53 -5.91
CA VAL A 426 14.91 11.02 -6.84
C VAL A 426 14.60 9.58 -7.22
N GLY A 427 15.19 9.13 -8.33
CA GLY A 427 15.11 7.75 -8.80
C GLY A 427 13.92 7.48 -9.71
N LYS A 428 13.89 6.27 -10.23
CA LYS A 428 12.94 5.83 -11.24
C LYS A 428 12.08 4.70 -10.71
N GLN A 429 10.87 4.54 -11.21
CA GLN A 429 10.09 3.32 -11.04
C GLN A 429 10.16 2.53 -12.35
N ASN A 430 10.47 1.24 -12.26
CA ASN A 430 10.33 0.31 -13.38
C ASN A 430 9.02 -0.48 -13.21
N SER A 431 7.91 0.11 -13.68
CA SER A 431 6.57 -0.43 -13.46
C SER A 431 6.42 -1.88 -13.97
N PRO A 432 6.92 -2.25 -15.17
CA PRO A 432 6.88 -3.64 -15.62
C PRO A 432 7.60 -4.63 -14.70
N ASN A 433 8.79 -4.30 -14.21
CA ASN A 433 9.52 -5.20 -13.30
C ASN A 433 8.80 -5.35 -11.95
N LEU A 434 8.26 -4.26 -11.39
CA LEU A 434 7.53 -4.33 -10.13
C LEU A 434 6.23 -5.14 -10.27
N LEU A 435 5.50 -5.00 -11.37
CA LEU A 435 4.32 -5.82 -11.66
C LEU A 435 4.66 -7.30 -11.87
N GLU A 436 5.80 -7.60 -12.51
CA GLU A 436 6.30 -8.97 -12.65
C GLU A 436 6.67 -9.57 -11.29
N TYR A 437 7.28 -8.80 -10.38
CA TYR A 437 7.56 -9.24 -9.02
C TYR A 437 6.30 -9.46 -8.17
N ALA A 438 5.27 -8.64 -8.39
CA ALA A 438 4.01 -8.75 -7.67
C ALA A 438 3.17 -9.93 -8.18
N THR A 439 2.98 -10.03 -9.50
CA THR A 439 2.00 -10.92 -10.11
C THR A 439 2.58 -12.06 -10.94
N GLY A 440 3.80 -11.89 -11.45
CA GLY A 440 4.39 -12.78 -12.46
C GLY A 440 3.93 -12.40 -13.87
N ARG A 441 4.44 -13.11 -14.88
CA ARG A 441 4.03 -12.92 -16.28
C ARG A 441 2.85 -13.82 -16.64
N SER A 442 2.02 -13.35 -17.57
CA SER A 442 1.06 -14.23 -18.26
C SER A 442 1.82 -15.32 -19.05
N ALA A 443 1.24 -16.52 -19.08
CA ALA A 443 1.85 -17.71 -19.70
C ALA A 443 1.79 -17.70 -21.23
#